data_AF-A0A0C2XAJ3-F1
#
_entry.id   AF-A0A0C2XAJ3-F1
#
_cell.length_a   1.000
_cell.length_b   1.000
_cell.length_c   1.000
_cell.angle_alpha   90.00
_cell.angle_beta   90.00
_cell.angle_gamma   90.00
#
_symmetry.space_group_name_H-M   'P 1'
#
loop_
_entity.id
_entity.type
_entity.pdbx_description
1 polymer ?
#
loop_
_entity_poly.entity_id
_entity_poly.type
_entity_poly.pdbx_seq_one_letter_code
_entity_poly.pdbx_strand_id
1 'polypeptide(L)'
;NPDAISIAEAARQFNIPPQTLGHRTRGIQSRKVAHQPQQLLTAVQELALARFCQARGWRGEPVDLVELRQLAKELCGCKVGDKWHLSFMKRHPEIKRRWAKGGESKRANALNRYNTASFYAELQKAREGISPKCIWNCDEKGILENGGAIRRRVVVGSDQKDPKVTADESRKMVTIIECVSAAGAAIGPLVIHEG
;
A
#
# COMPACT_ATOMS: atom_id res chain seq x y z
N ASN A 1 -46.42 -29.52 11.38
CA ASN A 1 -46.70 -28.19 10.83
C ASN A 1 -47.26 -28.41 9.43
N PRO A 2 -48.55 -28.14 9.18
CA PRO A 2 -49.22 -28.47 7.91
C PRO A 2 -48.63 -27.73 6.68
N ASP A 3 -47.85 -26.67 6.90
CA ASP A 3 -47.14 -25.93 5.84
C ASP A 3 -45.67 -26.35 5.64
N ALA A 4 -45.25 -27.49 6.21
CA ALA A 4 -43.87 -27.95 6.10
C ALA A 4 -43.60 -28.61 4.73
N ILE A 5 -42.90 -27.89 3.85
CA ILE A 5 -42.39 -28.43 2.59
C ILE A 5 -41.30 -29.49 2.83
N SER A 6 -41.21 -30.47 1.92
CA SER A 6 -40.17 -31.51 2.00
C SER A 6 -38.76 -30.93 1.80
N ILE A 7 -37.74 -31.59 2.35
CA ILE A 7 -36.33 -31.18 2.16
C ILE A 7 -35.97 -31.12 0.67
N ALA A 8 -36.50 -32.03 -0.16
CA ALA A 8 -36.27 -32.05 -1.59
C ALA A 8 -36.91 -30.85 -2.31
N GLU A 9 -38.09 -30.44 -1.86
CA GLU A 9 -38.81 -29.28 -2.40
C GLU A 9 -38.12 -27.96 -2.04
N ALA A 10 -37.75 -27.79 -0.78
CA ALA A 10 -36.95 -26.66 -0.32
C ALA A 10 -35.59 -26.60 -1.05
N ALA A 11 -34.91 -27.73 -1.18
CA ALA A 11 -33.63 -27.83 -1.90
C ALA A 11 -33.74 -27.35 -3.36
N ARG A 12 -34.81 -27.72 -4.06
CA ARG A 12 -35.11 -27.28 -5.42
C ARG A 12 -35.39 -25.78 -5.48
N GLN A 13 -36.21 -25.26 -4.55
CA GLN A 13 -36.57 -23.85 -4.49
C GLN A 13 -35.36 -22.93 -4.26
N PHE A 14 -34.45 -23.34 -3.37
CA PHE A 14 -33.27 -22.56 -3.03
C PHE A 14 -32.03 -22.89 -3.88
N ASN A 15 -32.15 -23.83 -4.83
CA ASN A 15 -31.04 -24.33 -5.64
C ASN A 15 -29.85 -24.82 -4.80
N ILE A 16 -30.14 -25.57 -3.73
CA ILE A 16 -29.17 -26.13 -2.79
C ILE A 16 -29.25 -27.66 -2.90
N PRO A 17 -28.14 -28.41 -2.87
CA PRO A 17 -28.21 -29.87 -2.83
C PRO A 17 -29.05 -30.38 -1.65
N PRO A 18 -30.00 -31.32 -1.85
CA PRO A 18 -30.87 -31.84 -0.79
C PRO A 18 -30.12 -32.38 0.43
N GLN A 19 -28.95 -32.98 0.20
CA GLN A 19 -28.06 -33.46 1.27
C GLN A 19 -27.53 -32.33 2.14
N THR A 20 -27.15 -31.19 1.55
CA THR A 20 -26.67 -30.01 2.29
C THR A 20 -27.78 -29.50 3.21
N LEU A 21 -29.01 -29.37 2.70
CA LEU A 21 -30.14 -28.93 3.50
C LEU A 21 -30.49 -29.95 4.60
N GLY A 22 -30.50 -31.24 4.26
CA GLY A 22 -30.71 -32.34 5.22
C GLY A 22 -29.63 -32.41 6.32
N HIS A 23 -28.40 -32.02 6.02
CA HIS A 23 -27.34 -31.88 7.02
C HIS A 23 -27.65 -30.72 7.98
N ARG A 24 -28.13 -29.57 7.46
CA ARG A 24 -28.51 -28.42 8.30
C ARG A 24 -29.67 -28.71 9.22
N THR A 25 -30.71 -29.39 8.72
CA THR A 25 -31.87 -29.75 9.54
C THR A 25 -31.50 -30.73 10.65
N ARG A 26 -30.44 -31.54 10.47
CA ARG A 26 -29.85 -32.41 11.50
C ARG A 26 -28.83 -31.71 12.40
N GLY A 27 -28.70 -30.38 12.32
CA GLY A 27 -27.76 -29.61 13.14
C GLY A 27 -26.29 -29.69 12.71
N ILE A 28 -25.98 -30.32 11.57
CA ILE A 28 -24.61 -30.41 11.08
C ILE A 28 -24.16 -29.03 10.58
N GLN A 29 -23.10 -28.53 11.20
CA GLN A 29 -22.55 -27.22 10.88
C GLN A 29 -21.77 -27.22 9.56
N SER A 30 -21.46 -26.01 9.06
CA SER A 30 -20.67 -25.89 7.83
C SER A 30 -19.23 -26.23 8.16
N ARG A 31 -18.47 -26.73 7.18
CA ARG A 31 -17.02 -26.88 7.35
C ARG A 31 -16.38 -25.59 7.85
N LYS A 32 -16.77 -24.43 7.31
CA LYS A 32 -16.25 -23.12 7.74
C LYS A 32 -16.50 -22.86 9.23
N VAL A 33 -17.71 -23.13 9.72
CA VAL A 33 -18.12 -22.93 11.12
C VAL A 33 -17.43 -23.95 12.01
N ALA A 34 -17.41 -25.23 11.62
CA ALA A 34 -16.77 -26.30 12.39
C ALA A 34 -15.25 -26.08 12.58
N HIS A 35 -14.59 -25.42 11.62
CA HIS A 35 -13.16 -25.10 11.69
C HIS A 35 -12.86 -23.71 12.31
N GLN A 36 -13.86 -22.92 12.71
CA GLN A 36 -13.62 -21.64 13.40
C GLN A 36 -12.88 -21.81 14.73
N PRO A 37 -13.21 -22.79 15.61
CA PRO A 37 -12.48 -23.02 16.86
C PRO A 37 -11.03 -23.45 16.67
N GLN A 38 -10.67 -23.92 15.46
CA GLN A 38 -9.32 -24.35 15.11
C GLN A 38 -8.47 -23.19 14.54
N GLN A 39 -9.05 -21.99 14.37
CA GLN A 39 -8.28 -20.82 13.93
C GLN A 39 -7.42 -20.28 15.07
N LEU A 40 -6.29 -19.69 14.68
CA LEU A 40 -5.32 -19.12 15.61
C LEU A 40 -5.88 -17.92 16.39
N LEU A 41 -6.75 -17.14 15.75
CA LEU A 41 -7.39 -15.96 16.30
C LEU A 41 -8.90 -16.18 16.30
N THR A 42 -9.58 -15.62 17.29
CA THR A 42 -11.05 -15.55 17.30
C THR A 42 -11.54 -14.67 16.17
N ALA A 43 -12.81 -14.83 15.76
CA ALA A 43 -13.42 -13.98 14.73
C ALA A 43 -13.34 -12.48 15.08
N VAL A 44 -13.44 -12.13 16.37
CA VAL A 44 -13.32 -10.74 16.85
C VAL A 44 -11.88 -10.23 16.71
N GLN A 45 -10.89 -11.05 17.07
CA GLN A 45 -9.48 -10.69 16.91
C GLN A 45 -9.09 -10.52 15.44
N GLU A 46 -9.53 -11.43 14.56
CA GLU A 46 -9.26 -11.31 13.13
C GLU A 46 -9.89 -10.04 12.54
N LEU A 47 -11.14 -9.73 12.91
CA LEU A 47 -11.81 -8.51 12.48
C LEU A 47 -11.10 -7.24 12.98
N ALA A 48 -10.67 -7.23 14.25
CA ALA A 48 -9.93 -6.12 14.83
C ALA A 48 -8.60 -5.89 14.08
N LEU A 49 -7.85 -6.96 13.79
CA LEU A 49 -6.59 -6.90 13.06
C LEU A 49 -6.78 -6.42 11.61
N ALA A 50 -7.85 -6.86 10.93
CA ALA A 50 -8.18 -6.39 9.58
C ALA A 50 -8.49 -4.89 9.56
N ARG A 51 -9.33 -4.41 10.49
CA ARG A 51 -9.64 -2.98 10.66
C ARG A 51 -8.40 -2.16 11.02
N PHE A 52 -7.53 -2.70 11.86
CA PHE A 52 -6.27 -2.07 12.22
C PHE A 52 -5.38 -1.84 10.99
N CYS A 53 -5.26 -2.84 10.10
CA CYS A 53 -4.53 -2.70 8.83
C CYS A 53 -5.14 -1.62 7.93
N GLN A 54 -6.47 -1.57 7.82
CA GLN A 54 -7.16 -0.55 7.02
C GLN A 54 -6.89 0.86 7.56
N ALA A 55 -7.04 1.06 8.87
CA ALA A 55 -6.82 2.33 9.53
C ALA A 55 -5.37 2.82 9.37
N ARG A 56 -4.40 1.93 9.55
CA ARG A 56 -2.97 2.22 9.32
C ARG A 56 -2.65 2.57 7.88
N GLY A 57 -3.27 1.87 6.93
CA GLY A 57 -3.17 2.21 5.51
C GLY A 57 -3.65 3.63 5.19
N TRP A 58 -4.79 4.05 5.78
CA TRP A 58 -5.33 5.40 5.58
C TRP A 58 -4.46 6.50 6.18
N ARG A 59 -3.72 6.21 7.26
CA ARG A 59 -2.76 7.14 7.88
C ARG A 59 -1.41 7.23 7.16
N GLY A 60 -1.17 6.40 6.14
CA GLY A 60 0.14 6.32 5.49
C GLY A 60 1.18 5.51 6.26
N GLU A 61 0.77 4.71 7.25
CA GLU A 61 1.63 3.86 8.07
C GLU A 61 1.31 2.37 7.86
N PRO A 62 1.15 1.88 6.62
CA PRO A 62 0.60 0.57 6.37
C PRO A 62 1.52 -0.56 6.87
N VAL A 63 0.90 -1.66 7.27
CA VAL A 63 1.55 -2.85 7.82
C VAL A 63 2.06 -3.73 6.68
N ASP A 64 3.22 -4.36 6.79
CA ASP A 64 3.65 -5.42 5.85
C ASP A 64 3.34 -6.84 6.37
N LEU A 65 3.70 -7.88 5.62
CA LEU A 65 3.38 -9.26 6.02
C LEU A 65 4.19 -9.75 7.24
N VAL A 66 5.39 -9.20 7.46
CA VAL A 66 6.22 -9.56 8.61
C VAL A 66 5.58 -8.98 9.86
N GLU A 67 5.27 -7.70 9.82
CA GLU A 67 4.61 -6.99 10.91
C GLU A 67 3.20 -7.54 11.17
N LEU A 68 2.41 -7.85 10.13
CA LEU A 68 1.08 -8.46 10.28
C LEU A 68 1.15 -9.78 11.05
N ARG A 69 2.16 -10.61 10.78
CA ARG A 69 2.36 -11.87 11.49
C ARG A 69 2.84 -11.65 12.92
N GLN A 70 3.64 -10.62 13.16
CA GLN A 70 4.09 -10.26 14.49
C GLN A 70 2.92 -9.80 15.36
N LEU A 71 2.04 -8.95 14.82
CA LEU A 71 0.79 -8.55 15.46
C LEU A 71 -0.11 -9.76 15.76
N ALA A 72 -0.22 -10.69 14.82
CA ALA A 72 -0.98 -11.94 15.05
C ALA A 72 -0.37 -12.79 16.17
N LYS A 73 0.96 -12.85 16.26
CA LYS A 73 1.71 -13.57 17.31
C LYS A 73 1.44 -12.97 18.68
N GLU A 74 1.40 -11.65 18.77
CA GLU A 74 1.08 -10.92 20.00
C GLU A 74 -0.36 -11.18 20.44
N LEU A 75 -1.31 -11.17 19.50
CA LEU A 75 -2.72 -11.44 19.80
C LEU A 75 -3.01 -12.89 20.23
N CYS A 76 -2.31 -13.87 19.67
CA CYS A 76 -2.54 -15.29 19.99
C CYS A 76 -1.60 -15.83 21.07
N GLY A 77 -0.53 -15.12 21.43
CA GLY A 77 0.47 -15.55 22.40
C GLY A 77 1.26 -16.81 21.98
N CYS A 78 1.20 -17.21 20.71
CA CYS A 78 1.83 -18.44 20.23
C CYS A 78 2.43 -18.28 18.82
N LYS A 79 3.14 -19.32 18.35
CA LYS A 79 3.86 -19.26 17.08
C LYS A 79 2.88 -19.20 15.90
N VAL A 80 2.97 -18.16 15.09
CA VAL A 80 2.22 -17.99 13.84
C VAL A 80 2.97 -18.64 12.69
N GLY A 81 2.33 -19.55 11.94
CA GLY A 81 2.93 -20.20 10.78
C GLY A 81 3.15 -19.26 9.59
N ASP A 82 4.09 -19.59 8.70
CA ASP A 82 4.51 -18.68 7.62
C ASP A 82 3.40 -18.32 6.64
N LYS A 83 2.53 -19.28 6.35
CA LYS A 83 1.44 -19.14 5.40
C LYS A 83 0.12 -18.69 6.03
N TRP A 84 0.09 -18.41 7.34
CA TRP A 84 -1.14 -18.01 8.04
C TRP A 84 -1.82 -16.79 7.40
N HIS A 85 -1.01 -15.81 6.98
CA HIS A 85 -1.49 -14.58 6.34
C HIS A 85 -2.30 -14.85 5.06
N LEU A 86 -2.01 -15.92 4.31
CA LEU A 86 -2.77 -16.28 3.11
C LEU A 86 -4.21 -16.65 3.45
N SER A 87 -4.40 -17.47 4.50
CA SER A 87 -5.73 -17.88 4.96
C SER A 87 -6.48 -16.73 5.62
N PHE A 88 -5.79 -15.90 6.41
CA PHE A 88 -6.34 -14.67 6.99
C PHE A 88 -6.88 -13.73 5.91
N MET A 89 -6.06 -13.39 4.91
CA MET A 89 -6.48 -12.52 3.81
C MET A 89 -7.58 -13.13 2.93
N LYS A 90 -7.66 -14.46 2.83
CA LYS A 90 -8.77 -15.15 2.15
C LYS A 90 -10.10 -14.98 2.91
N ARG A 91 -10.05 -14.92 4.24
CA ARG A 91 -11.23 -14.66 5.09
C ARG A 91 -11.63 -13.19 5.12
N HIS A 92 -10.68 -12.29 4.90
CA HIS A 92 -10.86 -10.84 4.93
C HIS A 92 -10.61 -10.20 3.55
N PRO A 93 -11.53 -10.34 2.59
CA PRO A 93 -11.37 -9.76 1.24
C PRO A 93 -11.35 -8.22 1.22
N GLU A 94 -11.77 -7.58 2.31
CA GLU A 94 -11.72 -6.13 2.54
C GLU A 94 -10.29 -5.59 2.71
N ILE A 95 -9.29 -6.45 2.90
CA ILE A 95 -7.86 -6.10 2.89
C ILE A 95 -7.15 -6.76 1.71
N LYS A 96 -6.18 -6.06 1.13
CA LYS A 96 -5.37 -6.54 0.01
C LYS A 96 -3.91 -6.19 0.18
N ARG A 97 -3.05 -7.03 -0.39
CA ARG A 97 -1.63 -6.75 -0.50
C ARG A 97 -1.38 -5.90 -1.73
N ARG A 98 -0.79 -4.72 -1.56
CA ARG A 98 -0.52 -3.76 -2.64
C ARG A 98 0.90 -3.22 -2.54
N TRP A 99 1.42 -2.73 -3.65
CA TRP A 99 2.63 -1.93 -3.65
C TRP A 99 2.27 -0.51 -3.23
N ALA A 100 2.89 -0.02 -2.16
CA ALA A 100 2.81 1.38 -1.80
C ALA A 100 3.97 2.16 -2.41
N LYS A 101 3.71 3.42 -2.75
CA LYS A 101 4.71 4.37 -3.23
C LYS A 101 4.99 5.38 -2.11
N GLY A 102 6.22 5.87 -1.98
CA GLY A 102 6.45 7.00 -1.10
C GLY A 102 5.74 8.25 -1.63
N GLY A 103 5.21 9.04 -0.71
CA GLY A 103 4.38 10.19 -1.04
C GLY A 103 5.20 11.39 -1.51
N GLU A 104 5.21 11.65 -2.81
CA GLU A 104 5.48 13.00 -3.33
C GLU A 104 4.29 13.47 -4.18
N SER A 105 3.30 14.08 -3.54
CA SER A 105 2.06 14.49 -4.21
C SER A 105 1.98 15.96 -4.60
N LYS A 106 3.08 16.74 -4.55
CA LYS A 106 3.04 18.18 -4.82
C LYS A 106 3.47 18.59 -6.24
N ARG A 107 4.22 17.77 -6.97
CA ARG A 107 4.75 18.15 -8.30
C ARG A 107 3.77 18.01 -9.47
N ALA A 108 2.73 17.20 -9.35
CA ALA A 108 1.86 16.86 -10.48
C ALA A 108 0.97 18.03 -10.97
N ASN A 109 0.59 18.96 -10.09
CA ASN A 109 -0.37 20.03 -10.44
C ASN A 109 0.29 21.27 -11.08
N ALA A 110 1.62 21.42 -11.00
CA ALA A 110 2.34 22.58 -11.53
C ALA A 110 2.74 22.44 -13.01
N LEU A 111 2.80 21.21 -13.53
CA LEU A 111 3.25 20.86 -14.88
C LEU A 111 2.07 20.74 -15.86
N ASN A 112 1.35 21.83 -16.13
CA ASN A 112 0.35 21.85 -17.21
C ASN A 112 0.98 22.35 -18.53
N ARG A 113 0.43 21.91 -19.67
CA ARG A 113 0.98 22.19 -21.01
C ARG A 113 1.10 23.68 -21.30
N TYR A 114 0.11 24.47 -20.90
CA TYR A 114 0.06 25.90 -21.15
C TYR A 114 1.18 26.65 -20.41
N ASN A 115 1.30 26.42 -19.10
CA ASN A 115 2.35 27.02 -18.27
C ASN A 115 3.74 26.61 -18.75
N THR A 116 3.90 25.34 -19.13
CA THR A 116 5.16 24.82 -19.67
C THR A 116 5.52 25.53 -20.98
N ALA A 117 4.58 25.64 -21.93
CA ALA A 117 4.81 26.28 -23.22
C ALA A 117 5.13 27.78 -23.06
N SER A 118 4.37 28.49 -22.23
CA SER A 118 4.59 29.93 -21.98
C SER A 118 5.95 30.17 -21.32
N PHE A 119 6.35 29.35 -20.35
CA PHE A 119 7.67 29.43 -19.72
C PHE A 119 8.80 29.26 -20.74
N TYR A 120 8.75 28.23 -21.59
CA TYR A 120 9.81 28.00 -22.58
C TYR A 120 9.87 29.08 -23.66
N ALA A 121 8.75 29.69 -24.03
CA ALA A 121 8.74 30.83 -24.96
C ALA A 121 9.47 32.05 -24.36
N GLU A 122 9.20 32.38 -23.09
CA GLU A 122 9.88 33.48 -22.41
C GLU A 122 11.35 33.16 -22.12
N LEU A 123 11.67 31.90 -21.77
CA LEU A 123 13.05 31.45 -21.58
C LEU A 123 13.88 31.58 -22.87
N GLN A 124 13.28 31.29 -24.03
CA GLN A 124 13.97 31.42 -25.31
C GLN A 124 14.34 32.88 -25.61
N LYS A 125 13.41 33.82 -25.36
CA LYS A 125 13.68 35.27 -25.49
C LYS A 125 14.77 35.72 -24.52
N ALA A 126 14.70 35.30 -23.27
CA ALA A 126 15.67 35.68 -22.23
C ALA A 126 17.09 35.15 -22.49
N ARG A 127 17.24 34.09 -23.29
CA ARG A 127 18.53 33.49 -23.67
C ARG A 127 19.11 34.05 -24.97
N GLU A 128 18.38 34.89 -25.69
CA GLU A 128 18.84 35.45 -26.95
C GLU A 128 20.12 36.28 -26.76
N GLY A 129 21.13 36.05 -27.60
CA GLY A 129 22.43 36.71 -27.50
C GLY A 129 23.36 36.19 -26.40
N ILE A 130 22.93 35.25 -25.55
CA ILE A 130 23.76 34.66 -24.50
C ILE A 130 24.50 33.43 -25.05
N SER A 131 25.83 33.44 -24.94
CA SER A 131 26.65 32.28 -25.32
C SER A 131 26.32 31.05 -24.48
N PRO A 132 26.28 29.83 -25.06
CA PRO A 132 26.09 28.59 -24.31
C PRO A 132 27.08 28.39 -23.15
N LYS A 133 28.29 28.98 -23.24
CA LYS A 133 29.30 28.95 -22.17
C LYS A 133 28.89 29.72 -20.91
N CYS A 134 27.95 30.65 -21.05
CA CYS A 134 27.44 31.49 -19.97
C CYS A 134 26.10 31.00 -19.43
N ILE A 135 25.52 29.95 -20.01
CA ILE A 135 24.26 29.35 -19.57
C ILE A 135 24.60 28.15 -18.69
N TRP A 136 24.30 28.25 -17.40
CA TRP A 136 24.58 27.20 -16.42
C TRP A 136 23.27 26.68 -15.84
N ASN A 137 23.17 25.36 -15.74
CA ASN A 137 22.13 24.67 -14.98
C ASN A 137 22.73 24.19 -13.67
N CYS A 138 22.20 24.68 -12.56
CA CYS A 138 22.52 24.22 -11.22
C CYS A 138 21.30 23.47 -10.69
N ASP A 139 21.49 22.22 -10.25
CA ASP A 139 20.42 21.40 -9.69
C ASP A 139 20.85 20.82 -8.34
N GLU A 140 19.88 20.67 -7.44
CA GLU A 140 20.07 20.09 -6.12
C GLU A 140 19.44 18.70 -6.06
N LYS A 141 20.20 17.73 -5.60
CA LYS A 141 19.72 16.38 -5.33
C LYS A 141 19.93 16.00 -3.88
N GLY A 142 18.82 15.89 -3.14
CA GLY A 142 18.79 15.26 -1.83
C GLY A 142 18.83 13.73 -1.95
N ILE A 143 19.79 13.10 -1.28
CA ILE A 143 19.91 11.66 -1.13
C ILE A 143 19.64 11.32 0.32
N LEU A 144 18.54 10.61 0.57
CA LEU A 144 18.25 10.08 1.89
C LEU A 144 19.13 8.85 2.15
N GLU A 145 19.86 8.83 3.27
CA GLU A 145 20.74 7.71 3.64
C GLU A 145 19.96 6.39 3.79
N ASN A 146 18.67 6.47 4.13
CA ASN A 146 17.78 5.32 4.24
C ASN A 146 17.16 4.86 2.90
N GLY A 147 17.57 5.41 1.76
CA GLY A 147 17.12 4.99 0.42
C GLY A 147 15.80 5.61 -0.05
N GLY A 148 15.29 6.62 0.65
CA GLY A 148 14.16 7.45 0.20
C GLY A 148 12.80 6.77 0.25
N ALA A 149 11.90 7.16 -0.65
CA ALA A 149 10.53 6.65 -0.78
C ALA A 149 10.49 5.14 -1.13
N ILE A 150 10.77 4.27 -0.16
CA ILE A 150 10.83 2.82 -0.35
C ILE A 150 9.47 2.31 -0.84
N ARG A 151 9.48 1.76 -2.07
CA ARG A 151 8.34 1.02 -2.60
C ARG A 151 8.23 -0.30 -1.86
N ARG A 152 7.36 -0.37 -0.83
CA ARG A 152 7.14 -1.59 -0.02
C ARG A 152 5.82 -2.29 -0.37
N ARG A 153 5.79 -3.61 -0.20
CA ARG A 153 4.53 -4.39 -0.26
C ARG A 153 3.86 -4.35 1.10
N VAL A 154 2.64 -3.87 1.12
CA VAL A 154 1.88 -3.60 2.34
C VAL A 154 0.47 -4.18 2.26
N VAL A 155 -0.15 -4.35 3.42
CA VAL A 155 -1.53 -4.79 3.60
C VAL A 155 -2.38 -3.57 3.93
N VAL A 156 -3.36 -3.30 3.08
CA VAL A 156 -4.22 -2.10 3.13
C VAL A 156 -5.66 -2.45 2.79
N GLY A 157 -6.57 -1.50 2.97
CA GLY A 157 -7.95 -1.64 2.51
C GLY A 157 -8.03 -1.94 1.01
N SER A 158 -8.98 -2.78 0.62
CA SER A 158 -9.20 -3.16 -0.78
C SER A 158 -9.55 -1.97 -1.68
N ASP A 159 -10.16 -0.94 -1.08
CA ASP A 159 -10.55 0.37 -1.61
C ASP A 159 -9.36 1.33 -1.80
N GLN A 160 -8.24 1.14 -1.09
CA GLN A 160 -7.02 1.92 -1.25
C GLN A 160 -6.22 1.43 -2.47
N LYS A 161 -6.52 1.94 -3.68
CA LYS A 161 -5.86 1.50 -4.92
C LYS A 161 -4.37 1.84 -4.97
N ASP A 162 -4.01 3.03 -4.52
CA ASP A 162 -2.65 3.59 -4.56
C ASP A 162 -2.19 3.99 -3.14
N PRO A 163 -1.87 3.01 -2.28
CA PRO A 163 -1.46 3.30 -0.91
C PRO A 163 -0.12 4.07 -0.89
N LYS A 164 0.00 4.98 0.06
CA LYS A 164 1.21 5.74 0.31
C LYS A 164 1.85 5.30 1.61
N VAL A 165 3.17 5.38 1.65
CA VAL A 165 3.94 5.19 2.88
C VAL A 165 4.55 6.53 3.21
N THR A 166 4.27 7.00 4.42
CA THR A 166 4.97 8.14 5.01
C THR A 166 6.42 7.71 5.23
N ALA A 167 7.36 8.49 4.70
CA ALA A 167 8.78 8.24 4.93
C ALA A 167 9.08 8.46 6.42
N ASP A 168 9.95 7.61 6.97
CA ASP A 168 10.43 7.73 8.34
C ASP A 168 11.08 9.12 8.56
N GLU A 169 10.86 9.71 9.72
CA GLU A 169 11.28 11.09 10.04
C GLU A 169 12.79 11.21 10.32
N SER A 170 13.51 10.10 10.45
CA SER A 170 14.98 10.07 10.52
C SER A 170 15.61 10.35 9.15
N ARG A 171 15.51 11.61 8.72
CA ARG A 171 15.99 12.10 7.42
C ARG A 171 17.45 12.53 7.48
N LYS A 172 18.36 11.60 7.77
CA LYS A 172 19.76 11.83 7.41
C LYS A 172 19.83 11.96 5.89
N MET A 173 20.13 13.17 5.44
CA MET A 173 20.13 13.53 4.03
C MET A 173 21.49 14.11 3.68
N VAL A 174 22.03 13.64 2.57
CA VAL A 174 23.17 14.25 1.90
C VAL A 174 22.62 15.05 0.73
N THR A 175 22.96 16.33 0.66
CA THR A 175 22.62 17.18 -0.48
C THR A 175 23.81 17.26 -1.42
N ILE A 176 23.57 16.95 -2.70
CA ILE A 176 24.56 17.14 -3.76
C ILE A 176 24.08 18.29 -4.65
N ILE A 177 24.93 19.29 -4.86
CA ILE A 177 24.70 20.38 -5.81
C ILE A 177 25.61 20.14 -7.01
N GLU A 178 25.00 19.99 -8.19
CA GLU A 178 25.71 19.77 -9.46
C GLU A 178 25.46 20.95 -10.39
N CYS A 179 26.49 21.40 -11.10
CA CYS A 179 26.39 22.53 -12.01
C CYS A 179 27.08 22.25 -13.35
N VAL A 180 26.33 22.37 -14.44
CA VAL A 180 26.79 22.11 -15.81
C VAL A 180 26.42 23.26 -16.74
N SER A 181 27.31 23.61 -17.66
CA SER A 181 27.04 24.63 -18.67
C SER A 181 26.40 24.02 -19.91
N ALA A 182 25.68 24.83 -20.67
CA ALA A 182 25.11 24.41 -21.96
C ALA A 182 26.19 24.12 -23.02
N ALA A 183 27.45 24.50 -22.77
CA ALA A 183 28.60 24.13 -23.58
C ALA A 183 29.30 22.83 -23.12
N GLY A 184 28.78 22.16 -22.08
CA GLY A 184 29.29 20.87 -21.58
C GLY A 184 30.40 20.97 -20.53
N ALA A 185 30.70 22.16 -20.01
CA ALA A 185 31.62 22.30 -18.87
C ALA A 185 30.89 21.94 -17.56
N ALA A 186 31.60 21.39 -16.58
CA ALA A 186 31.04 21.04 -15.27
C ALA A 186 31.87 21.64 -14.13
N ILE A 187 31.21 22.09 -13.08
CA ILE A 187 31.83 22.44 -11.80
C ILE A 187 31.77 21.19 -10.93
N GLY A 188 32.83 20.92 -10.15
CA GLY A 188 32.84 19.80 -9.21
C GLY A 188 31.64 19.86 -8.26
N PRO A 189 31.03 18.70 -7.91
CA PRO A 189 29.84 18.69 -7.06
C PRO A 189 30.16 19.20 -5.66
N LEU A 190 29.26 19.99 -5.09
CA LEU A 190 29.30 20.33 -3.66
C LEU A 190 28.45 19.31 -2.91
N VAL A 191 29.08 18.58 -1.98
CA VAL A 191 28.41 17.61 -1.11
C VAL A 191 28.26 18.23 0.27
N ILE A 192 27.02 18.37 0.71
CA ILE A 192 26.66 18.90 2.03
C ILE A 192 26.09 17.76 2.85
N HIS A 193 26.74 17.45 3.96
CA HIS A 193 26.25 16.49 4.96
C HIS A 193 25.43 17.24 6.03
N GLU A 194 24.51 16.53 6.67
CA GLU A 194 23.85 17.03 7.88
C GLU A 194 24.91 17.30 8.97
N GLY A 195 24.79 18.45 9.66
CA GLY A 195 25.69 18.88 10.73
C GLY A 195 25.29 18.36 12.11
#